data_AF-A0A7W5D0T9-F1
#
_entry.id   AF-A0A7W5D0T9-F1
#
_cell.length_a   1.000
_cell.length_b   1.000
_cell.length_c   1.000
_cell.angle_alpha   90.00
_cell.angle_beta   90.00
_cell.angle_gamma   90.00
#
_symmetry.space_group_name_H-M   'P 1'
#
loop_
_entity.id
_entity.type
_entity.pdbx_description
1 polymer ?
#
loop_
_entity_poly.entity_id
_entity_poly.type
_entity_poly.pdbx_seq_one_letter_code
_entity_poly.pdbx_strand_id
1 'polypeptide(L)'
;MERHSKQIHVRMSEAEVERAKLLAADAGMTLSDLIRVLLQMPSSSIEEGCRFVVIDRATAAKLAREMRRWGHHYNQAVHALNAIAYYLRANDMDAADVMEELDRASDKLAAMQPGVEALRHSVEDVTRSVVAALGR
;
A
#
# COMPACT_ATOMS: atom_id res chain seq x y z
N MET A 1 -20.22 15.02 -19.88
CA MET A 1 -20.28 15.88 -18.67
C MET A 1 -18.86 16.26 -18.31
N GLU A 2 -18.50 17.54 -18.34
CA GLU A 2 -17.14 17.95 -17.94
C GLU A 2 -16.89 17.57 -16.48
N ARG A 3 -15.79 16.86 -16.22
CA ARG A 3 -15.44 16.33 -14.90
C ARG A 3 -15.18 17.43 -13.87
N HIS A 4 -14.76 18.62 -14.30
CA HIS A 4 -14.48 19.79 -13.46
C HIS A 4 -14.97 21.08 -14.13
N SER A 5 -16.15 21.58 -13.73
CA SER A 5 -16.82 22.74 -14.35
C SER A 5 -16.59 24.08 -13.60
N LYS A 6 -15.79 24.08 -12.53
CA LYS A 6 -15.52 25.25 -11.69
C LYS A 6 -14.05 25.63 -11.75
N GLN A 7 -13.78 26.93 -11.70
CA GLN A 7 -12.44 27.51 -11.74
C GLN A 7 -12.12 28.24 -10.43
N ILE A 8 -10.85 28.20 -10.04
CA ILE A 8 -10.29 28.96 -8.92
C ILE A 8 -9.17 29.82 -9.49
N HIS A 9 -9.21 31.12 -9.22
CA HIS A 9 -8.16 32.06 -9.62
C HIS A 9 -7.31 32.42 -8.39
N VAL A 10 -6.00 32.22 -8.50
CA VAL A 10 -5.04 32.57 -7.46
C VAL A 10 -4.00 33.51 -8.07
N ARG A 11 -3.73 34.62 -7.40
CA ARG A 11 -2.62 35.50 -7.78
C ARG A 11 -1.35 34.94 -7.19
N MET A 12 -0.35 34.72 -8.02
CA MET A 12 0.94 34.18 -7.62
C MET A 12 2.03 35.02 -8.28
N SER A 13 3.15 35.17 -7.58
CA SER A 13 4.40 35.64 -8.18
C SER A 13 4.94 34.63 -9.18
N GLU A 14 5.78 35.09 -10.10
CA GLU A 14 6.43 34.24 -11.09
C GLU A 14 7.24 33.11 -10.43
N ALA A 15 7.96 33.43 -9.35
CA ALA A 15 8.73 32.45 -8.60
C ALA A 15 7.86 31.35 -7.95
N GLU A 16 6.66 31.69 -7.47
CA GLU A 16 5.72 30.69 -6.94
C GLU A 16 5.18 29.76 -8.02
N VAL A 17 4.87 30.31 -9.20
CA VAL A 17 4.39 29.54 -10.34
C VAL A 17 5.46 28.55 -10.81
N GLU A 18 6.71 28.98 -10.92
CA GLU A 18 7.81 28.11 -11.34
C GLU A 18 8.08 27.00 -10.32
N ARG A 19 8.07 27.31 -9.01
CA ARG A 19 8.17 26.28 -7.96
C ARG A 19 7.04 25.24 -8.07
N ALA A 20 5.81 25.68 -8.30
CA ALA A 20 4.68 24.77 -8.42
C ALA A 20 4.77 23.88 -9.68
N LYS A 21 5.26 24.42 -10.81
CA LYS A 21 5.49 23.65 -12.04
C LYS A 21 6.58 22.59 -11.85
N LEU A 22 7.71 22.97 -11.22
CA LEU A 22 8.79 22.03 -10.92
C LEU A 22 8.30 20.89 -10.03
N LEU A 23 7.59 21.22 -8.95
CA LEU A 23 7.01 20.20 -8.05
C LEU A 23 6.04 19.27 -8.78
N ALA A 24 5.19 19.81 -9.67
CA ALA A 24 4.28 19.00 -10.46
C ALA A 24 5.04 18.05 -11.41
N ALA A 25 6.10 18.54 -12.06
CA ALA A 25 6.93 17.74 -12.95
C ALA A 25 7.65 16.60 -12.21
N ASP A 26 8.29 16.90 -11.07
CA ASP A 26 8.98 15.92 -10.23
C ASP A 26 8.02 14.83 -9.72
N ALA A 27 6.78 15.21 -9.44
CA ALA A 27 5.73 14.29 -9.02
C ALA A 27 5.00 13.56 -10.17
N GLY A 28 5.36 13.82 -11.44
CA GLY A 28 4.68 13.23 -12.61
C GLY A 28 3.21 13.67 -12.75
N MET A 29 2.88 14.87 -12.29
CA MET A 29 1.52 15.43 -12.26
C MET A 29 1.38 16.65 -13.19
N THR A 30 0.16 16.91 -13.63
CA THR A 30 -0.15 18.25 -14.17
C THR A 30 -0.25 19.24 -13.02
N LEU A 31 -0.08 20.54 -13.29
CA LEU A 31 -0.26 21.58 -12.26
C LEU A 31 -1.67 21.53 -11.65
N SER A 32 -2.69 21.26 -12.46
CA SER A 32 -4.06 21.10 -11.98
C SER A 32 -4.23 19.86 -11.08
N ASP A 33 -3.56 18.76 -11.38
CA ASP A 33 -3.58 17.57 -10.52
C ASP A 33 -2.90 17.85 -9.18
N LEU A 34 -1.73 18.51 -9.19
CA LEU A 34 -1.05 18.93 -7.96
C LEU A 34 -1.96 19.77 -7.06
N ILE A 35 -2.62 20.79 -7.62
CA ILE A 35 -3.56 21.64 -6.86
C ILE A 35 -4.74 20.82 -6.31
N ARG A 36 -5.35 19.96 -7.12
CA ARG A 36 -6.48 19.11 -6.68
C ARG A 36 -6.09 18.14 -5.58
N VAL A 37 -4.85 17.66 -5.60
CA VAL A 37 -4.31 16.79 -4.58
C VAL A 37 -4.10 17.59 -3.29
N LEU A 38 -3.43 18.74 -3.34
CA LEU A 38 -3.24 19.60 -2.17
C LEU A 38 -4.58 20.03 -1.52
N LEU A 39 -5.62 20.28 -2.32
CA LEU A 39 -6.96 20.62 -1.81
C LEU A 39 -7.65 19.48 -1.06
N GLN A 40 -7.16 18.24 -1.15
CA GLN A 40 -7.68 17.11 -0.38
C GLN A 40 -7.04 17.02 1.02
N MET A 41 -6.08 17.89 1.36
CA MET A 41 -5.49 17.92 2.69
C MET A 41 -6.54 18.32 3.75
N PRO A 42 -6.75 17.52 4.82
CA PRO A 42 -7.58 17.91 5.94
C PRO A 42 -6.93 19.07 6.67
N SER A 43 -7.75 20.00 7.16
CA SER A 43 -7.30 21.21 7.84
C SER A 43 -6.45 20.92 9.09
N SER A 44 -6.70 19.81 9.78
CA SER A 44 -5.91 19.35 10.93
C SER A 44 -4.45 19.07 10.59
N SER A 45 -4.14 18.79 9.31
CA SER A 45 -2.78 18.47 8.87
C SER A 45 -1.94 19.70 8.48
N ILE A 46 -2.56 20.88 8.44
CA ILE A 46 -1.89 22.13 8.08
C ILE A 46 -1.04 22.65 9.26
N GLU A 47 -1.46 22.38 10.49
CA GLU A 47 -0.81 22.91 11.71
C GLU A 47 0.38 22.06 12.20
N GLU A 48 0.40 20.76 11.88
CA GLU A 48 1.36 19.80 12.45
C GLU A 48 2.54 19.46 11.54
N GLY A 49 2.68 20.12 10.37
CA GLY A 49 3.76 19.80 9.43
C GLY A 49 3.66 18.36 8.89
N CYS A 50 2.45 17.90 8.61
CA CYS A 50 2.20 16.52 8.22
C CYS A 50 2.85 16.12 6.90
N ARG A 51 3.32 14.87 6.83
CA ARG A 51 3.76 14.22 5.59
C ARG A 51 2.53 13.93 4.71
N PHE A 52 2.52 14.47 3.50
CA PHE A 52 1.42 14.27 2.55
C PHE A 52 1.82 13.24 1.49
N VAL A 53 1.06 12.14 1.40
CA VAL A 53 1.36 11.03 0.49
C VAL A 53 0.22 10.84 -0.48
N VAL A 54 0.53 10.90 -1.78
CA VAL A 54 -0.45 10.75 -2.85
C VAL A 54 -0.37 9.32 -3.39
N ILE A 55 -1.50 8.61 -3.40
CA ILE A 55 -1.58 7.27 -3.95
C ILE A 55 -2.63 7.29 -5.06
N ASP A 56 -2.21 7.03 -6.29
CA ASP A 56 -3.13 6.91 -7.41
C ASP A 56 -3.98 5.63 -7.30
N ARG A 57 -5.13 5.61 -7.98
CA ARG A 57 -6.08 4.50 -7.94
C ARG A 57 -5.50 3.18 -8.45
N ALA A 58 -4.62 3.22 -9.46
CA ALA A 58 -4.01 2.02 -10.03
C ALA A 58 -3.00 1.40 -9.05
N THR A 59 -2.20 2.24 -8.40
CA THR A 59 -1.27 1.86 -7.34
C THR A 59 -2.01 1.30 -6.13
N ALA A 60 -3.07 1.97 -5.66
CA ALA A 60 -3.94 1.46 -4.60
C ALA A 60 -4.54 0.09 -4.95
N ALA A 61 -5.01 -0.09 -6.19
CA ALA A 61 -5.54 -1.37 -6.65
C ALA A 61 -4.47 -2.47 -6.72
N LYS A 62 -3.23 -2.13 -7.10
CA LYS A 62 -2.09 -3.07 -7.12
C LYS A 62 -1.74 -3.52 -5.70
N LEU A 63 -1.64 -2.58 -4.76
CA LEU A 63 -1.42 -2.87 -3.34
C LEU A 63 -2.50 -3.81 -2.78
N ALA A 64 -3.78 -3.52 -3.06
CA ALA A 64 -4.88 -4.36 -2.62
C ALA A 64 -4.86 -5.78 -3.23
N ARG A 65 -4.33 -5.95 -4.46
CA ARG A 65 -4.16 -7.28 -5.07
C ARG A 65 -3.05 -8.06 -4.39
N GLU A 66 -1.90 -7.43 -4.14
CA GLU A 66 -0.79 -8.06 -3.44
C GLU A 66 -1.17 -8.47 -2.01
N MET A 67 -1.88 -7.61 -1.27
CA MET A 67 -2.38 -7.95 0.06
C MET A 67 -3.28 -9.20 0.06
N ARG A 68 -4.17 -9.35 -0.94
CA ARG A 68 -5.01 -10.56 -1.07
C ARG A 68 -4.17 -11.80 -1.38
N ARG A 69 -3.18 -11.66 -2.26
CA ARG A 69 -2.27 -12.76 -2.61
C ARG A 69 -1.51 -13.24 -1.37
N TRP A 70 -1.07 -12.33 -0.51
CA TRP A 70 -0.41 -12.70 0.75
C TRP A 70 -1.35 -13.40 1.71
N GLY A 71 -2.59 -12.92 1.85
CA GLY A 71 -3.61 -13.61 2.64
C GLY A 71 -3.84 -15.05 2.16
N HIS A 72 -3.79 -15.28 0.85
CA HIS A 72 -3.90 -16.63 0.29
C HIS A 72 -2.69 -17.51 0.65
N HIS A 73 -1.46 -17.00 0.53
CA HIS A 73 -0.26 -17.73 0.91
C HIS A 73 -0.22 -18.06 2.41
N TYR A 74 -0.64 -17.12 3.27
CA TYR A 74 -0.77 -17.36 4.71
C TYR A 74 -1.76 -18.49 5.00
N ASN A 75 -2.95 -18.42 4.38
CA ASN A 75 -3.97 -19.43 4.59
C ASN A 75 -3.50 -20.82 4.11
N GLN A 76 -2.75 -20.89 3.01
CA GLN A 76 -2.13 -22.15 2.55
C GLN A 76 -1.14 -22.72 3.57
N ALA A 77 -0.30 -21.88 4.17
CA ALA A 77 0.65 -22.31 5.20
C ALA A 77 -0.09 -22.84 6.45
N VAL A 78 -1.13 -22.13 6.90
CA VAL A 78 -1.99 -22.59 8.01
C VAL A 78 -2.67 -23.91 7.70
N HIS A 79 -3.17 -24.11 6.48
CA HIS A 79 -3.78 -25.37 6.08
C HIS A 79 -2.78 -26.53 6.06
N ALA A 80 -1.56 -26.32 5.57
CA ALA A 80 -0.50 -27.33 5.63
C ALA A 80 -0.18 -27.71 7.08
N LEU A 81 -0.01 -26.72 7.96
CA LEU A 81 0.23 -26.95 9.39
C LEU A 81 -0.91 -27.69 10.08
N ASN A 82 -2.16 -27.36 9.75
CA ASN A 82 -3.33 -28.07 10.29
C ASN A 82 -3.42 -29.51 9.79
N ALA A 83 -3.03 -29.78 8.53
CA ALA A 83 -2.96 -31.13 8.00
C ALA A 83 -1.91 -31.98 8.74
N ILE A 84 -0.70 -31.44 8.93
CA ILE A 84 0.34 -32.09 9.74
C ILE A 84 -0.19 -32.41 11.15
N ALA A 85 -0.82 -31.42 11.81
CA ALA A 85 -1.36 -31.61 13.15
C ALA A 85 -2.48 -32.67 13.21
N TYR A 86 -3.30 -32.78 12.16
CA TYR A 86 -4.34 -33.80 12.05
C TYR A 86 -3.74 -35.20 11.94
N TYR A 87 -2.81 -35.42 11.01
CA TYR A 87 -2.21 -36.74 10.78
C TYR A 87 -1.29 -37.19 11.92
N LEU A 88 -0.58 -36.26 12.57
CA LEU A 88 0.15 -36.54 13.81
C LEU A 88 -0.78 -37.02 14.93
N ARG A 89 -1.97 -36.42 15.08
CA ARG A 89 -2.97 -36.88 16.08
C ARG A 89 -3.61 -38.21 15.71
N ALA A 90 -3.76 -38.49 14.42
CA ALA A 90 -4.27 -39.76 13.91
C ALA A 90 -3.22 -40.88 13.95
N ASN A 91 -1.95 -40.56 14.24
CA ASN A 91 -0.80 -41.48 14.17
C ASN A 91 -0.63 -42.11 12.78
N ASP A 92 -1.01 -41.35 11.74
CA ASP A 92 -1.19 -41.80 10.35
C ASP A 92 -0.22 -41.08 9.38
N MET A 93 0.88 -40.55 9.91
CA MET A 93 2.01 -40.01 9.16
C MET A 93 3.31 -40.44 9.81
N ASP A 94 4.32 -40.79 9.01
CA ASP A 94 5.65 -41.07 9.51
C ASP A 94 6.42 -39.77 9.78
N ALA A 95 7.53 -39.87 10.51
CA ALA A 95 8.32 -38.70 10.91
C ALA A 95 8.96 -37.93 9.72
N ALA A 96 9.27 -38.61 8.62
CA ALA A 96 9.81 -38.00 7.41
C ALA A 96 8.75 -37.17 6.68
N ASP A 97 7.52 -37.68 6.56
CA ASP A 97 6.41 -36.95 5.94
C ASP A 97 6.06 -35.67 6.72
N VAL A 98 6.15 -35.73 8.06
CA VAL A 98 5.94 -34.58 8.95
C VAL A 98 7.02 -33.52 8.76
N MET A 99 8.29 -33.94 8.62
CA MET A 99 9.39 -33.02 8.39
C MET A 99 9.29 -32.35 7.02
N GLU A 100 8.92 -33.08 5.96
CA GLU A 100 8.76 -32.49 4.61
C GLU A 100 7.66 -31.41 4.59
N GLU A 101 6.50 -31.68 5.18
CA GLU A 101 5.42 -30.71 5.20
C GLU A 101 5.71 -29.52 6.15
N LEU A 102 6.46 -29.75 7.23
CA LEU A 102 6.92 -28.68 8.12
C LEU A 102 7.93 -27.77 7.41
N ASP A 103 8.84 -28.33 6.62
CA ASP A 103 9.79 -27.57 5.79
C ASP A 103 9.04 -26.77 4.72
N ARG A 104 8.07 -27.37 4.01
CA ARG A 104 7.22 -26.63 3.06
C ARG A 104 6.44 -25.48 3.70
N ALA A 105 5.93 -25.67 4.91
CA ALA A 105 5.23 -24.61 5.64
C ALA A 105 6.20 -23.51 6.06
N SER A 106 7.39 -23.88 6.54
CA SER A 106 8.45 -22.96 6.96
C SER A 106 8.97 -22.13 5.79
N ASP A 107 9.22 -22.73 4.63
CA ASP A 107 9.65 -22.04 3.41
C ASP A 107 8.60 -21.03 2.92
N LYS A 108 7.31 -21.41 2.95
CA LYS A 108 6.22 -20.50 2.59
C LYS A 108 6.13 -19.32 3.54
N LEU A 109 6.32 -19.54 4.84
CA LEU A 109 6.33 -18.47 5.85
C LEU A 109 7.57 -17.58 5.74
N ALA A 110 8.74 -18.16 5.49
CA ALA A 110 9.98 -17.42 5.28
C ALA A 110 9.92 -16.54 4.03
N ALA A 111 9.34 -17.04 2.93
CA ALA A 111 9.11 -16.27 1.71
C ALA A 111 8.15 -15.08 1.93
N MET A 112 7.29 -15.12 2.94
CA MET A 112 6.38 -14.02 3.29
C MET A 112 7.05 -12.93 4.12
N GLN A 113 8.05 -13.24 4.96
CA GLN A 113 8.62 -12.28 5.92
C GLN A 113 9.12 -10.97 5.28
N PRO A 114 9.89 -10.99 4.18
CA PRO A 114 10.37 -9.76 3.55
C PRO A 114 9.22 -8.86 3.06
N GLY A 115 8.15 -9.48 2.52
CA GLY A 115 6.97 -8.76 2.06
C GLY A 115 6.21 -8.13 3.22
N VAL A 116 5.94 -8.91 4.27
CA VAL A 116 5.25 -8.43 5.47
C VAL A 116 6.00 -7.26 6.10
N GLU A 117 7.32 -7.35 6.22
CA GLU A 117 8.12 -6.30 6.84
C GLU A 117 8.18 -5.02 5.98
N ALA A 118 8.31 -5.15 4.66
CA ALA A 118 8.24 -4.01 3.74
C ALA A 118 6.87 -3.32 3.76
N LEU A 119 5.79 -4.10 3.87
CA LEU A 119 4.43 -3.57 3.97
C LEU A 119 4.19 -2.92 5.32
N ARG A 120 4.70 -3.48 6.41
CA ARG A 120 4.60 -2.89 7.75
C ARG A 120 5.20 -1.49 7.77
N HIS A 121 6.43 -1.35 7.25
CA HIS A 121 7.07 -0.03 7.12
C HIS A 121 6.27 0.92 6.22
N SER A 122 5.79 0.45 5.07
CA SER A 122 5.00 1.27 4.14
C SER A 122 3.65 1.70 4.74
N VAL A 123 3.00 0.82 5.49
CA VAL A 123 1.73 1.11 6.17
C VAL A 123 1.97 2.06 7.33
N GLU A 124 2.98 1.86 8.17
CA GLU A 124 3.33 2.81 9.24
C GLU A 124 3.60 4.22 8.68
N ASP A 125 4.28 4.32 7.54
CA ASP A 125 4.51 5.59 6.83
C ASP A 125 3.21 6.20 6.29
N VAL A 126 2.32 5.38 5.74
CA VAL A 126 1.02 5.83 5.20
C VAL A 126 0.04 6.20 6.33
N THR A 127 0.06 5.51 7.47
CA THR A 127 -0.88 5.77 8.58
C THR A 127 -0.63 7.12 9.23
N ARG A 128 0.61 7.63 9.13
CA ARG A 128 0.98 9.00 9.55
C ARG A 128 0.78 10.04 8.46
N SER A 129 0.30 9.64 7.30
CA SER A 129 0.18 10.49 6.12
C SER A 129 -1.29 10.64 5.70
N VAL A 130 -1.63 11.82 5.19
CA VAL A 130 -2.94 12.02 4.56
C VAL A 130 -2.88 11.44 3.16
N VAL A 131 -3.83 10.56 2.82
CA VAL A 131 -3.98 9.95 1.49
C VAL A 131 -4.88 10.82 0.63
N ALA A 132 -4.34 11.33 -0.47
CA ALA A 132 -5.13 11.98 -1.52
C ALA A 132 -5.28 11.08 -2.75
N ALA A 133 -6.49 11.05 -3.30
CA ALA A 133 -6.80 10.29 -4.51
C ALA A 133 -6.55 11.16 -5.75
N LEU A 134 -5.75 10.63 -6.68
CA LEU A 134 -5.71 11.15 -8.05
C LEU A 134 -6.94 10.63 -8.79
N GLY A 135 -7.93 11.50 -8.97
CA GLY A 135 -9.10 11.25 -9.80
C GLY A 135 -8.73 11.27 -11.28
N ARG A 136 -7.88 10.35 -11.73
CA ARG A 136 -7.70 10.04 -13.16
C ARG A 136 -8.49 8.77 -13.45
#